data_AF-A0A137SRK7-F1
#
_entry.id   AF-A0A137SRK7-F1
#
_cell.length_a   1.000
_cell.length_b   1.000
_cell.length_c   1.000
_cell.angle_alpha   90.00
_cell.angle_beta   90.00
_cell.angle_gamma   90.00
#
_symmetry.space_group_name_H-M   'P 1'
#
loop_
_entity.id
_entity.type
_entity.pdbx_description
1 polymer ?
#
loop_
_entity_poly.entity_id
_entity_poly.type
_entity_poly.pdbx_seq_one_letter_code
_entity_poly.pdbx_strand_id
1 'polypeptide(L)' 'MNIPISVQVVTVVSSETGVNYQQVYVNNEDAAQADFDRQKVIHKDLLLEGWSVSLRRY' A
#
# COMPACT_ATOMS: atom_id res chain seq x y z
N MET A 1 -26.84 5.18 -12.11
CA MET A 1 -25.77 4.31 -12.61
C MET A 1 -25.04 3.76 -11.39
N ASN A 2 -25.16 2.45 -11.11
CA ASN A 2 -24.40 1.82 -10.03
C ASN A 2 -23.10 1.28 -10.63
N ILE A 3 -22.00 1.99 -10.42
CA ILE A 3 -20.67 1.49 -10.75
C ILE A 3 -20.20 0.69 -9.54
N PRO A 4 -19.85 -0.60 -9.68
CA PRO A 4 -19.22 -1.34 -8.60
C PRO A 4 -17.98 -0.59 -8.09
N ILE A 5 -17.89 -0.43 -6.77
CA ILE A 5 -16.75 0.24 -6.13
C ILE A 5 -15.78 -0.86 -5.67
N SER A 6 -14.54 -0.76 -6.11
CA SER A 6 -13.41 -1.58 -5.68
C SER A 6 -12.41 -0.64 -4.99
N VAL A 7 -12.04 -0.91 -3.75
CA VAL A 7 -11.10 -0.07 -3.00
C VAL A 7 -9.81 -0.84 -2.73
N GLN A 8 -8.67 -0.24 -3.04
CA GLN A 8 -7.36 -0.76 -2.68
C GLN A 8 -6.65 0.21 -1.74
N VAL A 9 -5.98 -0.34 -0.74
CA VAL A 9 -5.22 0.46 0.23
C VAL A 9 -3.79 -0.06 0.31
N VAL A 10 -2.84 0.78 -0.08
CA VAL A 10 -1.42 0.55 0.13
C VAL A 10 -1.05 1.15 1.49
N THR A 11 -0.39 0.38 2.35
CA THR A 11 0.04 0.84 3.68
C THR A 11 1.48 0.42 3.95
N VAL A 12 2.32 1.37 4.39
CA VAL A 12 3.67 1.11 4.92
C VAL A 12 3.64 1.32 6.43
N VAL A 13 4.09 0.32 7.17
CA VAL A 13 4.14 0.31 8.63
C VAL A 13 5.57 0.11 9.09
N SER A 14 6.06 1.00 9.94
CA SER A 14 7.29 0.84 10.70
C SER A 14 6.99 0.05 11.97
N SER A 15 7.93 -0.81 12.36
CA SER A 15 7.92 -1.51 13.64
C SER A 15 7.94 -0.56 14.84
N GLU A 16 8.48 0.65 14.68
CA GLU A 16 8.68 1.61 15.77
C GLU A 16 7.60 2.71 15.81
N THR A 17 7.19 3.22 14.65
CA THR A 17 6.35 4.42 14.56
C THR A 17 4.94 4.16 14.05
N GLY A 18 4.62 2.92 13.67
CA GLY A 18 3.30 2.56 13.13
C GLY A 18 3.14 2.94 11.66
N VAL A 19 1.97 3.46 11.26
CA VAL A 19 1.69 3.77 9.84
C VAL A 19 2.49 5.00 9.40
N ASN A 20 3.43 4.80 8.46
CA ASN A 20 4.25 5.87 7.90
C ASN A 20 3.73 6.37 6.55
N TYR A 21 2.99 5.51 5.83
CA TYR A 21 2.37 5.86 4.56
C TYR A 21 1.08 5.08 4.40
N GLN A 22 0.04 5.74 3.90
CA GLN A 22 -1.19 5.09 3.49
C GLN A 22 -1.78 5.82 2.29
N GLN A 23 -2.13 5.05 1.26
CA GLN A 23 -2.74 5.56 0.04
C GLN A 23 -3.93 4.70 -0.35
N VAL A 24 -5.03 5.37 -0.68
CA VAL A 24 -6.28 4.74 -1.09
C VAL A 24 -6.48 4.95 -2.59
N TYR A 25 -6.82 3.88 -3.29
CA TYR A 25 -7.18 3.85 -4.68
C TYR A 25 -8.62 3.35 -4.81
N VAL A 26 -9.40 4.02 -5.64
CA VAL A 26 -10.80 3.69 -5.90
C VAL A 26 -10.95 3.39 -7.38
N ASN A 27 -11.41 2.18 -7.69
CA ASN A 27 -11.59 1.69 -9.06
C ASN A 27 -10.32 1.80 -9.92
N ASN A 28 -9.14 1.64 -9.30
CA ASN A 28 -7.85 1.74 -10.00
C ASN A 28 -6.82 0.75 -9.40
N GLU A 29 -7.04 -0.52 -9.67
CA GLU A 29 -6.19 -1.62 -9.20
C GLU A 29 -4.75 -1.52 -9.73
N ASP A 30 -4.58 -1.07 -10.98
CA ASP A 30 -3.26 -0.94 -11.60
C ASP A 30 -2.41 0.11 -10.89
N ALA A 31 -2.99 1.27 -10.56
CA ALA A 31 -2.27 2.30 -9.80
C ALA A 31 -1.91 1.83 -8.39
N ALA A 32 -2.80 1.08 -7.74
CA ALA A 32 -2.55 0.52 -6.41
C ALA A 32 -1.41 -0.50 -6.43
N GLN A 33 -1.37 -1.36 -7.45
CA GLN A 33 -0.32 -2.35 -7.62
C GLN A 33 1.03 -1.70 -7.94
N ALA A 34 1.02 -0.71 -8.85
CA ALA A 34 2.23 0.03 -9.20
C ALA A 34 2.83 0.78 -8.00
N ASP A 35 1.99 1.41 -7.16
CA ASP A 35 2.47 2.05 -5.94
C ASP A 35 2.96 1.03 -4.91
N PHE A 36 2.24 -0.09 -4.69
CA PHE A 36 2.71 -1.16 -3.81
C PHE A 36 4.11 -1.66 -4.21
N ASP A 37 4.35 -1.90 -5.49
CA ASP A 37 5.65 -2.31 -6.00
C ASP A 37 6.71 -1.21 -5.82
N ARG A 38 6.33 0.05 -6.02
CA ARG A 38 7.19 1.21 -5.76
C ARG A 38 7.58 1.31 -4.28
N GLN A 39 6.63 1.14 -3.35
CA GLN A 39 6.88 1.20 -1.91
C GLN A 39 7.83 0.10 -1.44
N LYS A 40 7.73 -1.12 -1.99
CA LYS A 40 8.71 -2.19 -1.72
C LYS A 40 10.13 -1.84 -2.17
N VAL A 41 10.27 -1.12 -3.28
CA VAL A 41 11.59 -0.68 -3.77
C VAL A 41 12.14 0.46 -2.90
N ILE A 42 11.31 1.45 -2.57
CA ILE A 42 11.70 2.60 -1.74
C ILE A 42 12.14 2.15 -0.34
N HIS A 43 11.42 1.20 0.27
CA HIS A 43 11.65 0.76 1.65
C HIS A 43 12.36 -0.58 1.75
N LYS A 44 13.02 -1.05 0.69
CA LYS A 44 13.60 -2.40 0.59
C LYS A 44 14.47 -2.77 1.80
N ASP A 45 15.35 -1.85 2.23
CA ASP A 45 16.27 -2.12 3.32
C ASP A 45 15.54 -2.14 4.68
N LEU A 46 14.58 -1.22 4.87
CA LEU A 46 13.75 -1.13 6.08
C LEU A 46 12.83 -2.34 6.27
N LEU A 47 12.44 -3.02 5.19
CA LEU A 47 11.70 -4.29 5.27
C LEU A 47 12.49 -5.37 6.02
N LEU A 48 13.83 -5.34 5.94
CA LEU A 48 14.69 -6.25 6.71
C LEU A 48 14.74 -5.88 8.20
N GLU A 49 14.40 -4.63 8.53
CA GLU A 49 14.38 -4.08 9.89
C GLU A 49 12.98 -4.16 10.53
N GLY A 50 12.09 -4.96 9.95
CA GLY A 50 10.75 -5.21 10.50
C GLY A 50 9.68 -4.22 10.04
N TRP A 51 9.97 -3.37 9.05
CA TRP A 51 8.92 -2.63 8.36
C TRP A 51 8.08 -3.59 7.50
N SER A 52 6.86 -3.17 7.18
CA SER A 52 5.98 -3.92 6.28
C SER A 52 5.32 -2.99 5.27
N VAL A 53 5.14 -3.49 4.05
CA VAL A 53 4.36 -2.86 3.00
C VAL A 53 3.22 -3.84 2.69
N SER A 54 1.98 -3.35 2.67
CA SER A 54 0.80 -4.19 2.41
C SER A 54 -0.13 -3.53 1.39
N LEU A 55 -0.80 -4.37 0.60
CA LEU A 55 -1.87 -3.98 -0.32
C LEU A 55 -3.13 -4.76 0.08
N ARG A 56 -4.16 -4.05 0.54
CA ARG A 56 -5.46 -4.63 0.90
C ARG A 56 -6.53 -4.23 -0.10
N ARG A 57 -7.48 -5.12 -0.35
CA ARG A 57 -8.64 -4.91 -1.22
C ARG A 57 -9.92 -4.99 -0.39
N TYR A 58 -10.88 -4.10 -0.64
CA TYR A 58 -12.17 -4.01 0.03
C TYR A 58 -13.30 -3.86 -0.98
#